data_AF-A0AAW3KA48-F1
#
_entry.id   AF-A0AAW3KA48-F1
#
_cell.length_a   1.000
_cell.length_b   1.000
_cell.length_c   1.000
_cell.angle_alpha   90.00
_cell.angle_beta   90.00
_cell.angle_gamma   90.00
#
_symmetry.space_group_name_H-M   'P 1'
#
loop_
_entity.id
_entity.type
_entity.pdbx_description
1 polymer ?
#
loop_
_entity_poly.entity_id
_entity_poly.type
_entity_poly.pdbx_seq_one_letter_code
_entity_poly.pdbx_strand_id
1 'polypeptide(L)'
;MKTVGLVILLAFLVPGMALAQSSLADVRRSHIDANVPAAVNFPKFLERDLLGYLQIHGFPQATSVSFSPLRDGPTQSGVAYPKFYLWVEVFQGKRLLTQGAARVAAIERSYFQVTDFLPGSVVRTSPDQVSSVFPAPLVTSIMSRAKASPLLRHPSRGSTSKP
;
A
#
# COMPACT_ATOMS: atom_id res chain seq x y z
N MET A 1 -28.83 8.44 -72.41
CA MET A 1 -27.35 8.39 -72.42
C MET A 1 -26.89 8.97 -71.09
N LYS A 2 -26.75 8.17 -70.04
CA LYS A 2 -25.50 7.55 -69.53
C LYS A 2 -24.37 8.56 -69.31
N THR A 3 -24.16 8.97 -68.05
CA THR A 3 -22.90 8.74 -67.31
C THR A 3 -23.11 8.97 -65.80
N VAL A 4 -22.81 7.91 -65.06
CA VAL A 4 -22.68 7.82 -63.61
C VAL A 4 -21.30 8.37 -63.22
N GLY A 5 -21.21 9.12 -62.13
CA GLY A 5 -19.95 9.61 -61.56
C GLY A 5 -19.94 9.49 -60.04
N LEU A 6 -19.79 8.25 -59.57
CA LEU A 6 -19.67 7.84 -58.18
C LEU A 6 -18.26 8.18 -57.66
N VAL A 7 -18.15 9.10 -56.69
CA VAL A 7 -16.90 9.37 -55.97
C VAL A 7 -16.93 8.61 -54.65
N ILE A 8 -16.33 7.41 -54.63
CA ILE A 8 -16.01 6.69 -53.39
C ILE A 8 -14.67 7.23 -52.89
N LEU A 9 -14.70 8.05 -51.84
CA LEU A 9 -13.49 8.39 -51.10
C LEU A 9 -13.25 7.31 -50.04
N LEU A 10 -12.22 6.49 -50.28
CA LEU A 10 -11.75 5.42 -49.41
C LEU A 10 -11.35 5.98 -48.02
N ALA A 11 -12.11 5.64 -46.99
CA ALA A 11 -11.68 5.75 -45.60
C ALA A 11 -10.69 4.61 -45.30
N PHE A 12 -9.39 4.89 -45.30
CA PHE A 12 -8.41 3.98 -44.71
C PHE A 12 -8.56 4.01 -43.19
N LEU A 13 -9.42 3.13 -42.68
CA LEU A 13 -9.42 2.70 -41.29
C LEU A 13 -8.06 2.06 -40.97
N VAL A 14 -7.36 2.58 -39.97
CA VAL A 14 -6.19 1.93 -39.37
C VAL A 14 -6.65 1.25 -38.06
N PRO A 15 -7.02 -0.05 -38.04
CA PRO A 15 -7.24 -0.78 -36.80
C PRO A 15 -5.91 -1.45 -36.39
N GLY A 16 -4.99 -0.69 -35.79
CA GLY A 16 -3.61 -1.17 -35.58
C GLY A 16 -3.04 -1.12 -34.16
N MET A 17 -3.72 -0.55 -33.16
CA MET A 17 -3.09 -0.26 -31.85
C MET A 17 -3.70 -0.93 -30.61
N ALA A 18 -4.64 -1.88 -30.75
CA ALA A 18 -5.34 -2.47 -29.59
C ALA A 18 -4.72 -3.76 -29.01
N LEU A 19 -3.71 -4.39 -29.65
CA LEU A 19 -3.25 -5.73 -29.25
C LEU A 19 -2.05 -5.76 -28.27
N ALA A 20 -1.35 -4.64 -28.04
CA ALA A 20 -0.18 -4.62 -27.16
C ALA A 20 -0.49 -4.32 -25.68
N GLN A 21 -1.68 -3.79 -25.37
CA GLN A 21 -2.06 -3.41 -24.00
C GLN A 21 -2.57 -4.57 -23.14
N SER A 22 -3.04 -5.66 -23.76
CA SER A 22 -3.58 -6.83 -23.06
C SER A 22 -2.49 -7.61 -22.30
N SER A 23 -1.32 -7.82 -22.90
CA SER A 23 -0.26 -8.66 -22.30
C SER A 23 0.26 -8.12 -20.96
N LEU A 24 0.45 -6.80 -20.82
CA LEU A 24 0.93 -6.20 -19.58
C LEU A 24 -0.12 -6.23 -18.45
N ALA A 25 -1.40 -6.07 -18.82
CA ALA A 25 -2.50 -6.17 -17.86
C ALA A 25 -2.64 -7.60 -17.33
N ASP A 26 -2.51 -8.60 -18.22
CA ASP A 26 -2.59 -10.02 -17.86
C ASP A 26 -1.41 -10.47 -16.98
N VAL A 27 -0.18 -10.01 -17.29
CA VAL A 27 1.00 -10.26 -16.43
C VAL A 27 0.80 -9.65 -15.05
N ARG A 28 0.35 -8.39 -14.95
CA ARG A 28 0.07 -7.75 -13.66
C ARG A 28 -0.99 -8.51 -12.87
N ARG A 29 -2.05 -8.98 -13.52
CA ARG A 29 -3.10 -9.76 -12.86
C ARG A 29 -2.58 -11.09 -12.34
N SER A 30 -1.80 -11.81 -13.15
CA SER A 30 -1.17 -13.07 -12.74
C SER A 30 -0.27 -12.90 -11.52
N HIS A 31 0.53 -11.83 -11.46
CA HIS A 31 1.37 -11.54 -10.29
C HIS A 31 0.57 -11.24 -9.02
N ILE A 32 -0.53 -10.50 -9.14
CA ILE A 32 -1.45 -10.26 -8.02
C ILE A 32 -2.04 -11.60 -7.56
N ASP A 33 -2.60 -12.35 -8.49
CA ASP A 33 -3.27 -13.61 -8.20
C ASP A 33 -2.29 -14.60 -7.57
N ALA A 34 -1.04 -14.68 -8.04
CA ALA A 34 -0.01 -15.59 -7.54
C ALA A 34 0.53 -15.23 -6.15
N ASN A 35 0.35 -13.99 -5.67
CA ASN A 35 1.00 -13.51 -4.44
C ASN A 35 0.04 -13.03 -3.36
N VAL A 36 -1.13 -12.53 -3.72
CA VAL A 36 -2.11 -12.04 -2.76
C VAL A 36 -2.86 -13.21 -2.16
N PRO A 37 -2.88 -13.37 -0.81
CA PRO A 37 -3.67 -14.41 -0.17
C PRO A 37 -5.15 -14.32 -0.53
N ALA A 38 -5.84 -15.46 -0.50
CA ALA A 38 -7.30 -15.49 -0.64
C ALA A 38 -7.97 -14.57 0.39
N ALA A 39 -9.10 -13.96 0.03
CA ALA A 39 -9.78 -12.96 0.85
C ALA A 39 -10.08 -13.43 2.29
N VAL A 40 -10.38 -14.72 2.49
CA VAL A 40 -10.61 -15.33 3.81
C VAL A 40 -9.34 -15.34 4.70
N ASN A 41 -8.16 -15.44 4.10
CA ASN A 41 -6.88 -15.49 4.82
C ASN A 41 -6.20 -14.12 4.91
N PHE A 42 -6.58 -13.18 4.03
CA PHE A 42 -5.93 -11.88 3.91
C PHE A 42 -5.85 -11.13 5.25
N PRO A 43 -6.95 -10.92 6.01
CA PRO A 43 -6.86 -10.16 7.25
C PRO A 43 -6.00 -10.86 8.31
N LYS A 44 -6.12 -12.19 8.42
CA LYS A 44 -5.38 -13.00 9.40
C LYS A 44 -3.87 -12.94 9.17
N PHE A 45 -3.43 -13.07 7.91
CA PHE A 45 -2.01 -12.99 7.58
C PHE A 45 -1.48 -11.59 7.78
N LEU A 46 -2.23 -10.58 7.33
CA LEU A 46 -1.82 -9.19 7.47
C LEU A 46 -1.70 -8.77 8.94
N GLU A 47 -2.64 -9.16 9.79
CA GLU A 47 -2.58 -8.90 11.24
C GLU A 47 -1.36 -9.57 11.89
N ARG A 48 -1.15 -10.87 11.62
CA ARG A 48 0.00 -11.64 12.11
C ARG A 48 1.32 -10.94 11.78
N ASP A 49 1.48 -10.55 10.52
CA ASP A 49 2.75 -10.05 10.01
C ASP A 49 3.03 -8.61 10.44
N LEU A 50 1.99 -7.76 10.47
CA LEU A 50 2.09 -6.41 11.05
C LEU A 50 2.45 -6.45 12.53
N LEU A 51 1.75 -7.28 13.31
CA LEU A 51 2.00 -7.40 14.74
C LEU A 51 3.42 -7.90 15.02
N GLY A 52 3.85 -8.96 14.32
CA GLY A 52 5.20 -9.50 14.45
C GLY A 52 6.28 -8.48 14.12
N TYR A 53 6.13 -7.76 13.01
CA TYR A 53 7.05 -6.68 12.66
C TYR A 53 7.09 -5.58 13.74
N LEU A 54 5.93 -5.09 14.18
CA LEU A 54 5.86 -3.98 15.13
C LEU A 54 6.41 -4.35 16.52
N GLN A 55 6.24 -5.59 16.95
CA GLN A 55 6.83 -6.11 18.19
C GLN A 55 8.36 -6.08 18.14
N ILE A 56 8.94 -6.44 17.00
CA ILE A 56 10.40 -6.42 16.78
C ILE A 56 10.92 -4.98 16.61
N HIS A 57 10.16 -4.11 15.95
CA HIS A 57 10.64 -2.81 15.47
C HIS A 57 10.19 -1.59 16.28
N GLY A 58 9.76 -1.76 17.53
CA GLY A 58 9.59 -0.62 18.46
C GLY A 58 8.45 -0.73 19.47
N PHE A 59 7.58 -1.73 19.35
CA PHE A 59 6.42 -1.91 20.21
C PHE A 59 6.34 -3.35 20.75
N PRO A 60 7.34 -3.84 21.50
CA PRO A 60 7.37 -5.23 21.99
C PRO A 60 6.17 -5.59 22.88
N GLN A 61 5.53 -4.60 23.50
CA GLN A 61 4.32 -4.74 24.29
C GLN A 61 3.01 -4.73 23.48
N ALA A 62 3.07 -4.64 22.15
CA ALA A 62 1.90 -4.69 21.31
C ALA A 62 1.23 -6.07 21.41
N THR A 63 -0.08 -6.10 21.58
CA THR A 63 -0.88 -7.32 21.69
C THR A 63 -1.81 -7.52 20.50
N SER A 64 -2.14 -6.45 19.79
CA SER A 64 -3.01 -6.47 18.62
C SER A 64 -2.78 -5.25 17.74
N VAL A 65 -3.21 -5.36 16.48
CA VAL A 65 -3.21 -4.27 15.51
C VAL A 65 -4.57 -4.18 14.82
N SER A 66 -4.97 -2.96 14.46
CA SER A 66 -6.05 -2.74 13.49
C SER A 66 -5.45 -2.10 12.24
N PHE A 67 -6.08 -2.27 11.08
CA PHE A 67 -5.63 -1.62 9.86
C PHE A 67 -6.79 -1.18 8.98
N SER A 68 -6.56 -0.14 8.19
CA SER A 68 -7.46 0.31 7.13
C SER A 68 -6.67 0.56 5.85
N PRO A 69 -7.16 0.14 4.67
CA PRO A 69 -6.51 0.46 3.42
C PRO A 69 -6.48 1.98 3.18
N LEU A 70 -5.39 2.46 2.61
CA LEU A 70 -5.24 3.85 2.13
C LEU A 70 -5.59 3.96 0.63
N ARG A 71 -5.84 2.83 -0.03
CA ARG A 71 -6.18 2.71 -1.45
C ARG A 71 -6.97 1.42 -1.71
N ASP A 72 -7.78 1.44 -2.76
CA ASP A 72 -8.46 0.25 -3.27
C ASP A 72 -7.47 -0.72 -3.93
N GLY A 73 -7.10 -1.74 -3.18
CA GLY A 73 -6.31 -2.87 -3.66
C GLY A 73 -4.81 -2.61 -3.79
N PRO A 74 -4.06 -3.62 -4.28
CA PRO A 74 -2.62 -3.53 -4.41
C PRO A 74 -2.20 -2.66 -5.59
N THR A 75 -1.01 -2.09 -5.45
CA THR A 75 -0.26 -1.49 -6.55
C THR A 75 0.87 -2.43 -6.98
N GLN A 76 1.15 -2.44 -8.28
CA GLN A 76 2.25 -3.21 -8.82
C GLN A 76 2.92 -2.42 -9.94
N SER A 77 4.25 -2.35 -9.87
CA SER A 77 5.11 -1.77 -10.90
C SER A 77 6.05 -2.87 -11.40
N GLY A 78 5.94 -3.22 -12.68
CA GLY A 78 6.73 -4.30 -13.29
C GLY A 78 6.53 -5.64 -12.59
N VAL A 79 7.63 -6.34 -12.32
CA VAL A 79 7.68 -7.69 -11.73
C VAL A 79 7.71 -7.71 -10.21
N ALA A 80 7.64 -6.55 -9.55
CA ALA A 80 7.70 -6.47 -8.10
C ALA A 80 6.43 -7.04 -7.44
N TYR A 81 6.56 -7.52 -6.20
CA TYR A 81 5.42 -8.01 -5.42
C TYR A 81 4.31 -6.94 -5.28
N PRO A 82 3.03 -7.36 -5.26
CA PRO A 82 1.89 -6.49 -5.01
C PRO A 82 2.02 -5.75 -3.68
N LYS A 83 1.86 -4.43 -3.69
CA LYS A 83 2.02 -3.57 -2.51
C LYS A 83 0.70 -3.00 -2.04
N PHE A 84 0.46 -3.09 -0.74
CA PHE A 84 -0.65 -2.44 -0.06
C PHE A 84 -0.14 -1.30 0.80
N TYR A 85 -0.98 -0.28 0.95
CA TYR A 85 -0.73 0.88 1.79
C TYR A 85 -1.82 0.96 2.82
N LEU A 86 -1.43 1.01 4.09
CA LEU A 86 -2.35 0.85 5.22
C LEU A 86 -2.15 1.99 6.21
N TRP A 87 -3.24 2.40 6.85
CA TRP A 87 -3.15 3.04 8.15
C TRP A 87 -3.27 1.95 9.21
N VAL A 88 -2.32 1.89 10.13
CA VAL A 88 -2.24 0.85 11.15
C VAL A 88 -2.33 1.49 12.52
N GLU A 89 -3.13 0.90 13.40
CA GLU A 89 -3.23 1.24 14.81
C GLU A 89 -2.68 0.09 15.64
N VAL A 90 -1.87 0.39 16.65
CA VAL A 90 -1.12 -0.60 17.43
C VAL A 90 -1.55 -0.50 18.89
N PHE A 91 -1.94 -1.61 19.49
CA PHE A 91 -2.55 -1.63 20.81
C PHE A 91 -1.79 -2.51 21.81
N GLN A 92 -1.87 -2.12 23.08
CA GLN A 92 -1.60 -2.98 24.24
C GLN A 92 -2.90 -3.14 25.02
N GLY A 93 -3.55 -4.28 24.87
CA GLY A 93 -4.94 -4.47 25.29
C GLY A 93 -5.85 -3.44 24.62
N LYS A 94 -6.51 -2.59 25.40
CA LYS A 94 -7.37 -1.51 24.89
C LYS A 94 -6.65 -0.17 24.71
N ARG A 95 -5.38 -0.07 25.12
CA ARG A 95 -4.60 1.17 25.04
C ARG A 95 -3.96 1.27 23.67
N LEU A 96 -4.31 2.31 22.91
CA LEU A 96 -3.59 2.65 21.68
C LEU A 96 -2.16 3.10 22.06
N LEU A 97 -1.16 2.41 21.53
CA LEU A 97 0.27 2.72 21.70
C LEU A 97 0.76 3.71 20.66
N THR A 98 0.41 3.45 19.41
CA THR A 98 0.76 4.28 18.26
C THR A 98 -0.21 4.00 17.12
N GLN A 99 -0.09 4.81 16.08
CA GLN A 99 -0.70 4.56 14.78
C GLN A 99 0.20 5.16 13.71
N GLY A 100 0.06 4.73 12.46
CA GLY A 100 0.93 5.22 11.39
C GLY A 100 0.59 4.64 10.03
N ALA A 101 1.33 5.08 9.02
CA ALA A 101 1.20 4.56 7.66
C ALA A 101 2.18 3.39 7.47
N ALA A 102 1.73 2.31 6.88
CA ALA A 102 2.54 1.14 6.55
C ALA A 102 2.51 0.85 5.05
N ARG A 103 3.65 0.41 4.52
CA ARG A 103 3.76 -0.22 3.19
C ARG A 103 4.07 -1.70 3.39
N VAL A 104 3.27 -2.56 2.79
CA VAL A 104 3.44 -4.01 2.88
C VAL A 104 3.43 -4.64 1.49
N ALA A 105 4.21 -5.69 1.28
CA ALA A 105 4.22 -6.49 0.06
C ALA A 105 3.61 -7.88 0.33
N ALA A 106 2.68 -8.31 -0.51
CA ALA A 106 2.14 -9.68 -0.43
C ALA A 106 3.09 -10.65 -1.16
N ILE A 107 3.47 -11.74 -0.51
CA ILE A 107 4.45 -12.69 -1.03
C ILE A 107 3.85 -14.10 -1.00
N GLU A 108 3.82 -14.74 -2.17
CA GLU A 108 3.52 -16.18 -2.34
C GLU A 108 2.22 -16.66 -1.67
N ARG A 109 1.24 -15.76 -1.48
CA ARG A 109 -0.03 -16.01 -0.78
C ARG A 109 0.11 -16.44 0.68
N SER A 110 1.29 -16.32 1.28
CA SER A 110 1.62 -16.92 2.58
C SER A 110 1.91 -15.89 3.67
N TYR A 111 2.45 -14.73 3.30
CA TYR A 111 2.71 -13.64 4.23
C TYR A 111 2.74 -12.26 3.57
N PHE A 112 2.71 -11.23 4.42
CA PHE A 112 2.97 -9.85 4.08
C PHE A 112 4.32 -9.43 4.65
N GLN A 113 5.21 -8.95 3.80
CA GLN A 113 6.43 -8.30 4.25
C GLN A 113 6.15 -6.83 4.53
N VAL A 114 6.34 -6.39 5.77
CA VAL A 114 6.31 -4.96 6.11
C VAL A 114 7.63 -4.35 5.67
N THR A 115 7.60 -3.49 4.65
CA THR A 115 8.80 -2.81 4.16
C THR A 115 9.04 -1.51 4.91
N ASP A 116 7.95 -0.84 5.32
CA ASP A 116 8.02 0.47 5.96
C ASP A 116 6.85 0.67 6.91
N PHE A 117 7.13 1.29 8.05
CA PHE A 117 6.14 1.82 8.97
C PHE A 117 6.57 3.21 9.44
N LEU A 118 5.78 4.23 9.12
CA LEU A 118 5.99 5.59 9.59
C LEU A 118 4.97 5.92 10.69
N PRO A 119 5.40 6.08 11.96
CA PRO A 119 4.51 6.51 13.04
C PRO A 119 3.85 7.85 12.71
N GLY A 120 2.63 8.05 13.17
CA GLY A 120 1.85 9.26 12.94
C GLY A 120 2.50 10.53 13.52
N SER A 121 3.42 10.40 14.48
CA SER A 121 4.28 11.49 14.93
C SER A 121 5.24 11.94 13.81
N VAL A 122 5.92 10.99 13.17
CA VAL A 122 6.84 11.23 12.04
C VAL A 122 6.09 11.76 10.83
N VAL A 123 4.93 11.17 10.49
CA VAL A 123 4.08 11.63 9.37
C VAL A 123 3.69 13.10 9.52
N ARG A 124 3.47 13.58 10.75
CA ARG A 124 3.10 14.97 11.02
C ARG A 124 4.27 15.95 10.86
N THR A 125 5.47 15.53 11.23
CA THR A 125 6.64 16.43 11.31
C THR A 125 7.52 16.38 10.07
N SER A 126 7.42 15.31 9.27
CA SER A 126 8.40 15.00 8.22
C SER A 126 7.71 14.62 6.90
N PRO A 127 7.08 15.58 6.19
CA PRO A 127 6.37 15.30 4.94
C PRO A 127 7.27 14.69 3.84
N ASP A 128 8.56 15.02 3.84
CA ASP A 128 9.52 14.48 2.88
C ASP A 128 9.74 12.97 3.08
N GLN A 129 9.73 12.48 4.32
CA GLN A 129 9.81 11.04 4.60
C GLN A 129 8.56 10.29 4.15
N VAL A 130 7.39 10.93 4.24
CA VAL A 130 6.16 10.33 3.72
C VAL A 130 6.26 10.19 2.20
N SER A 131 6.77 11.22 1.53
CA SER A 131 6.88 11.27 0.07
C SER A 131 7.95 10.32 -0.49
N SER A 132 8.95 9.94 0.29
CA SER A 132 9.97 8.96 -0.13
C SER A 132 9.49 7.50 -0.04
N VAL A 133 8.53 7.22 0.84
CA VAL A 133 8.01 5.85 1.08
C VAL A 133 6.72 5.59 0.30
N PHE A 134 5.83 6.59 0.27
CA PHE A 134 4.47 6.46 -0.23
C PHE A 134 4.29 7.16 -1.57
N PRO A 135 3.46 6.59 -2.48
CA PRO A 135 3.09 7.26 -3.73
C PRO A 135 2.48 8.64 -3.47
N ALA A 136 2.81 9.62 -4.32
CA ALA A 136 2.33 10.99 -4.21
C ALA A 136 0.80 11.11 -3.97
N PRO A 137 -0.08 10.32 -4.61
CA PRO A 137 -1.53 10.39 -4.36
C PRO A 137 -1.96 10.07 -2.91
N LEU A 138 -1.11 9.37 -2.14
CA LEU A 138 -1.42 8.99 -0.76
C LEU A 138 -0.86 9.96 0.27
N VAL A 139 0.08 10.83 -0.10
CA VAL A 139 0.77 11.71 0.86
C VAL A 139 -0.23 12.60 1.60
N THR A 140 -1.12 13.27 0.87
CA THR A 140 -2.13 14.17 1.47
C THR A 140 -3.09 13.43 2.39
N SER A 141 -3.56 12.24 2.02
CA SER A 141 -4.50 11.47 2.85
C SER A 141 -3.82 10.93 4.12
N ILE A 142 -2.59 10.43 4.00
CA ILE A 142 -1.75 10.00 5.12
C ILE A 142 -1.52 11.14 6.10
N MET A 143 -1.12 12.32 5.61
CA MET A 143 -0.90 13.49 6.45
C MET A 143 -2.18 13.97 7.13
N SER A 144 -3.31 13.99 6.41
CA SER A 144 -4.60 14.40 6.95
C SER A 144 -5.04 13.46 8.08
N ARG A 145 -4.88 12.16 7.88
CA ARG A 145 -5.20 11.16 8.91
C ARG A 145 -4.31 11.32 10.15
N ALA A 146 -3.01 11.54 9.96
CA ALA A 146 -2.10 11.77 11.07
C ALA A 146 -2.43 13.02 11.90
N LYS A 147 -2.95 14.09 11.26
CA LYS A 147 -3.42 15.30 11.94
C LYS A 147 -4.72 15.06 12.72
N ALA A 148 -5.65 14.30 12.15
CA ALA A 148 -6.93 13.98 12.79
C ALA A 148 -6.77 13.06 14.01
N SER A 149 -5.71 12.23 14.02
CA SER A 149 -5.55 11.27 15.08
C SER A 149 -4.83 11.81 16.34
N PRO A 150 -5.19 11.34 17.55
CA PRO A 150 -4.59 11.78 18.80
C PRO A 150 -3.06 11.66 18.81
N LEU A 151 -2.37 12.66 19.37
CA LEU A 151 -0.93 12.58 19.65
C LEU A 151 -0.73 11.61 20.83
N LEU A 152 -0.22 10.43 20.54
CA LEU A 152 0.28 9.53 21.57
C LEU A 152 1.75 9.82 21.77
N ARG A 153 2.13 10.20 22.99
CA ARG A 153 3.52 10.40 23.36
C ARG A 153 4.23 9.05 23.25
N HIS A 154 5.19 8.95 22.34
CA HIS A 154 6.09 7.82 22.29
C HIS A 154 6.83 7.76 23.63
N PRO A 155 6.89 6.62 24.34
CA PRO A 155 7.87 6.49 25.41
C PRO A 155 9.24 6.70 24.79
N SER A 156 9.90 7.80 25.17
CA SER A 156 11.28 8.08 24.77
C SER A 156 12.13 6.87 25.14
N ARG A 157 12.92 6.34 24.19
CA ARG A 157 13.99 5.41 24.54
C ARG A 157 14.83 6.07 25.62
N GLY A 158 14.81 5.51 26.83
CA GLY A 158 15.57 6.02 27.95
C GLY A 158 17.04 6.11 27.56
N SER A 159 17.59 7.32 27.64
CA SER A 159 19.02 7.57 27.58
C SER A 159 19.68 6.80 28.72
N THR A 160 20.32 5.67 28.41
CA THR A 160 21.24 5.02 29.34
C THR A 160 22.54 5.81 29.36
N SER A 161 22.58 6.92 30.10
CA SER A 161 23.84 7.46 30.60
C SER A 161 24.28 6.54 31.74
N LYS A 162 25.29 5.72 31.47
CA LYS A 162 25.97 4.92 32.48
C LYS A 162 26.98 5.83 33.21
N PRO A 163 27.11 5.75 34.54
CA PRO A 163 28.12 6.49 35.30
C PRO A 163 29.54 6.00 34.96
#